data_AF-A0A0Q9Y7V5-F1
#
_entry.id   AF-A0A0Q9Y7V5-F1
#
_cell.length_a   1.000
_cell.length_b   1.000
_cell.length_c   1.000
_cell.angle_alpha   90.00
_cell.angle_beta   90.00
_cell.angle_gamma   90.00
#
_symmetry.space_group_name_H-M   'P 1'
#
loop_
_entity.id
_entity.type
_entity.pdbx_description
1 polymer ?
#
loop_
_entity_poly.entity_id
_entity_poly.type
_entity_poly.pdbx_seq_one_letter_code
_entity_poly.pdbx_strand_id
1 'polypeptide(L)' 'MECEAKKTFQEQLTSLEKTGQPVPMIRLTGDITLRNLVVKRVETDYIVLENSATDGTMIVPSNQIVSLGTF' A
#
# COMPACT_ATOMS: atom_id res chain seq x y z
N MET A 1 -7.68 21.93 -11.01
CA MET A 1 -8.81 21.04 -10.68
C MET A 1 -8.19 19.67 -10.39
N GLU A 2 -7.69 19.47 -9.17
CA GLU A 2 -6.81 18.34 -8.83
C GLU A 2 -7.17 17.85 -7.42
N CYS A 3 -8.32 17.19 -7.24
CA CYS A 3 -8.72 16.70 -5.91
C CYS A 3 -9.54 15.38 -5.91
N GLU A 4 -9.60 14.63 -7.01
CA GLU A 4 -10.32 13.34 -7.04
C GLU A 4 -9.40 12.11 -6.86
N ALA A 5 -8.13 12.18 -7.26
CA ALA A 5 -7.21 11.04 -7.19
C ALA A 5 -6.74 10.70 -5.75
N LYS A 6 -6.64 11.69 -4.86
CA LYS A 6 -6.17 11.46 -3.48
C LYS A 6 -7.18 10.69 -2.63
N LYS A 7 -8.48 10.97 -2.79
CA LYS A 7 -9.54 10.25 -2.06
C LYS A 7 -9.60 8.78 -2.47
N THR A 8 -9.55 8.52 -3.78
CA THR A 8 -9.58 7.15 -4.31
C THR A 8 -8.41 6.30 -3.85
N PHE A 9 -7.22 6.88 -3.70
CA PHE A 9 -6.04 6.11 -3.29
C PHE A 9 -6.08 5.68 -1.82
N GLN A 10 -6.44 6.59 -0.92
CA GLN A 10 -6.54 6.27 0.50
C GLN A 10 -7.73 5.31 0.76
N GLU A 11 -8.84 5.49 0.04
CA GLU A 11 -9.98 4.56 0.07
C GLU A 11 -9.59 3.15 -0.40
N GLN A 12 -8.78 3.02 -1.46
CA GLN A 12 -8.25 1.74 -1.92
C GLN A 12 -7.39 1.07 -0.84
N LEU A 13 -6.46 1.81 -0.23
CA LEU A 13 -5.62 1.30 0.85
C LEU A 13 -6.43 0.84 2.07
N THR A 14 -7.40 1.64 2.51
CA THR A 14 -8.29 1.28 3.62
C THR A 14 -9.17 0.07 3.27
N SER A 15 -9.56 -0.08 2.00
CA SER A 15 -10.29 -1.28 1.54
C SER A 15 -9.39 -2.52 1.58
N LEU A 16 -8.14 -2.40 1.16
CA LEU A 16 -7.14 -3.48 1.24
C LEU A 16 -6.87 -3.88 2.70
N GLU A 17 -6.78 -2.90 3.61
CA GLU A 17 -6.67 -3.15 5.05
C GLU A 17 -7.87 -3.97 5.58
N LYS A 18 -9.09 -3.57 5.23
CA LYS A 18 -10.31 -4.25 5.68
C LYS A 18 -10.48 -5.65 5.10
N THR A 19 -10.10 -5.83 3.84
CA THR A 19 -10.22 -7.12 3.15
C THR A 19 -9.11 -8.09 3.52
N GLY A 20 -7.97 -7.59 4.01
CA GLY A 20 -6.78 -8.39 4.29
C GLY A 20 -6.20 -9.06 3.05
N GLN A 21 -6.58 -8.60 1.85
CA GLN A 21 -6.10 -9.18 0.60
C GLN A 21 -4.64 -8.79 0.35
N PRO A 22 -3.81 -9.72 -0.11
CA PRO A 22 -2.45 -9.40 -0.52
C PRO A 22 -2.48 -8.49 -1.74
N VAL A 23 -1.69 -7.41 -1.67
CA VAL A 23 -1.45 -6.53 -2.80
C VAL A 23 -0.38 -7.18 -3.67
N PRO A 24 -0.69 -7.52 -4.94
CA PRO A 24 0.23 -8.25 -5.79
C PRO A 24 1.49 -7.43 -6.10
N MET A 25 1.37 -6.11 -6.21
CA MET A 25 2.49 -5.22 -6.47
C MET A 25 2.25 -3.81 -5.91
N ILE A 26 3.28 -3.27 -5.27
CA ILE A 26 3.33 -1.93 -4.69
C ILE A 26 4.59 -1.26 -5.23
N ARG A 27 4.44 -0.15 -5.94
CA ARG A 27 5.59 0.65 -6.38
C ARG A 27 5.83 1.78 -5.41
N LEU A 28 7.08 1.92 -4.98
CA LEU A 28 7.54 3.03 -4.18
C LEU A 28 8.37 4.00 -5.01
N THR A 29 8.61 5.19 -4.46
CA THR A 29 9.54 6.18 -5.02
C THR A 29 10.94 5.58 -5.13
N GLY A 30 11.64 5.87 -6.23
CA GLY A 30 12.99 5.34 -6.49
C GLY A 30 13.00 3.93 -7.10
N ASP A 31 11.98 3.59 -7.88
CA ASP A 31 11.86 2.33 -8.65
C ASP A 31 11.82 1.04 -7.80
N ILE A 32 11.60 1.16 -6.50
CA ILE A 32 11.45 0.02 -5.60
C ILE A 32 10.06 -0.60 -5.83
N THR A 33 10.02 -1.90 -6.07
CA THR A 33 8.78 -2.65 -6.23
C THR A 33 8.67 -3.74 -5.17
N LEU A 34 7.64 -3.65 -4.33
CA LEU A 34 7.28 -4.69 -3.36
C LEU A 34 6.16 -5.55 -3.95
N ARG A 35 6.09 -6.83 -3.55
CA ARG A 35 5.14 -7.79 -4.10
C ARG A 35 4.54 -8.67 -3.01
N ASN A 36 3.29 -9.09 -3.20
CA ASN A 36 2.57 -10.00 -2.32
C ASN A 36 2.58 -9.55 -0.84
N LEU A 37 2.32 -8.26 -0.61
CA LEU A 37 2.26 -7.71 0.74
C LEU A 37 0.82 -7.40 1.13
N VAL A 38 0.43 -7.74 2.35
CA VAL A 38 -0.89 -7.44 2.91
C VAL A 38 -0.84 -6.10 3.62
N VAL A 39 -1.81 -5.23 3.35
CA VAL A 39 -1.96 -3.98 4.11
C VAL A 39 -2.56 -4.32 5.48
N LYS A 40 -1.83 -4.04 6.56
CA LYS A 40 -2.28 -4.30 7.94
C LYS A 40 -2.85 -3.08 8.62
N ARG A 41 -2.34 -1.90 8.27
CA ARG A 41 -2.75 -0.64 8.88
C ARG A 41 -2.46 0.53 7.94
N VAL A 42 -3.41 1.43 7.78
CA VAL A 42 -3.25 2.65 7.00
C VAL A 42 -3.40 3.84 7.93
N GLU A 43 -2.31 4.58 8.12
CA GLU A 43 -2.29 5.85 8.85
C GLU A 43 -2.05 7.00 7.86
N THR A 44 -2.27 8.24 8.30
CA THR A 44 -2.11 9.42 7.44
C THR A 44 -0.70 9.53 6.85
N ASP A 45 0.33 9.25 7.66
CA ASP A 45 1.74 9.45 7.30
C ASP A 45 2.44 8.17 6.83
N TYR A 46 1.89 6.99 7.16
CA TYR A 46 2.54 5.71 6.89
C TYR A 46 1.55 4.55 6.75
N ILE A 47 2.02 3.48 6.11
CA ILE A 47 1.27 2.26 5.87
C ILE A 47 2.09 1.08 6.38
N VAL A 48 1.45 0.20 7.13
CA VAL A 48 2.05 -1.04 7.62
C VAL A 48 1.70 -2.16 6.65
N LEU A 49 2.74 -2.76 6.08
CA LEU A 49 2.66 -3.87 5.16
C LEU A 49 3.20 -5.13 5.85
N GLU A 50 2.54 -6.26 5.65
CA GLU A 50 3.00 -7.56 6.15
C GLU A 50 3.30 -8.47 4.97
N ASN A 51 4.44 -9.16 5.05
CA ASN A 51 4.77 -10.25 4.16
C ASN A 51 4.35 -11.57 4.79
N SER A 52 3.23 -12.12 4.34
CA SER A 52 2.71 -13.41 4.83
C SER A 52 3.65 -14.59 4.55
N ALA A 53 4.64 -14.45 3.66
CA ALA A 53 5.61 -15.51 3.38
C ALA A 53 6.76 -15.56 4.39
N THR A 54 7.06 -14.44 5.08
CA THR A 54 8.22 -14.33 5.97
C THR A 54 7.87 -13.84 7.38
N ASP A 55 6.58 -13.69 7.69
CA ASP A 55 6.06 -13.10 8.95
C ASP A 55 6.66 -11.71 9.26
N GLY A 56 7.17 -11.04 8.22
CA GLY A 56 7.87 -9.77 8.34
C GLY A 56 6.91 -8.60 8.18
N THR A 57 7.02 -7.59 9.03
CA THR A 57 6.30 -6.32 8.87
C THR A 57 7.24 -5.22 8.37
N MET A 58 6.72 -4.38 7.49
CA MET A 58 7.42 -3.25 6.90
C MET A 58 6.55 -2.00 7.04
N ILE A 59 7.17 -0.91 7.47
CA ILE A 59 6.50 0.40 7.57
C ILE A 59 6.97 1.25 6.40
N VAL A 60 6.03 1.68 5.56
CA VAL A 60 6.30 2.48 4.37
C VAL A 60 5.63 3.85 4.53
N PRO A 61 6.37 4.97 4.38
CA PRO A 61 5.75 6.29 4.38
C PRO A 61 4.72 6.43 3.26
N SER A 62 3.56 7.03 3.55
CA SER A 62 2.46 7.15 2.58
C SER A 62 2.86 7.96 1.35
N ASN A 63 3.76 8.94 1.51
CA ASN A 63 4.31 9.74 0.43
C ASN A 63 5.31 8.99 -0.47
N GLN A 64 5.75 7.79 -0.09
CA GLN A 64 6.60 6.96 -0.93
C GLN A 64 5.81 6.05 -1.86
N ILE A 65 4.52 5.81 -1.62
CA ILE A 65 3.76 4.91 -2.49
C ILE A 65 3.33 5.63 -3.76
N VAL A 66 3.77 5.10 -4.90
CA VAL A 66 3.48 5.64 -6.23
C VAL A 66 2.23 4.99 -6.82
N SER A 67 2.08 3.67 -6.66
CA SER A 67 0.94 2.93 -7.22
C SER A 67 0.76 1.55 -6.59
N LEU A 68 -0.47 1.02 -6.66
CA LEU A 68 -0.86 -0.33 -6.21
C LEU A 68 -1.57 -1.07 -7.36
N GLY A 69 -1.34 -2.36 -7.55
CA GLY A 69 -2.18 -3.17 -8.46
C GLY A 69 -1.51 -4.38 -9.10
N THR A 70 -2.16 -4.91 -10.13
CA THR A 70 -1.64 -5.92 -11.08
C THR A 70 -1.42 -5.22 -12.42
N PHE A 71 -0.17 -5.13 -12.88
CA PHE A 71 0.15 -4.71 -14.25
C PHE A 71 0.32 -5.95 -15.15
#